data_AF-A0A8X6UVR5-F1
#
_entry.id   AF-A0A8X6UVR5-F1
#
_cell.length_a   1.000
_cell.length_b   1.000
_cell.length_c   1.000
_cell.angle_alpha   90.00
_cell.angle_beta   90.00
_cell.angle_gamma   90.00
#
_symmetry.space_group_name_H-M   'P 1'
#
loop_
_entity.id
_entity.type
_entity.pdbx_description
1 polymer ?
#
loop_
_entity_poly.entity_id
_entity_poly.type
_entity_poly.pdbx_seq_one_letter_code
_entity_poly.pdbx_strand_id
1 'polypeptide(L)' 'MTAEDCSITPCQASKHCISVQGTLNCVDGAILDKACSAEPGRGGVYDRLPPCVSGLICDTTKTIVRSL' A
#
# COMPACT_ATOMS: atom_id res chain seq x y z
N MET A 1 -5.55 16.75 0.80
CA MET A 1 -5.85 15.33 1.07
C MET A 1 -5.34 15.05 2.48
N THR A 2 -6.24 14.80 3.44
CA THR A 2 -5.88 14.53 4.83
C THR A 2 -5.36 13.10 4.94
N ALA A 3 -4.09 12.95 5.26
CA ALA A 3 -3.49 11.70 5.69
C ALA A 3 -4.26 11.15 6.90
N GLU A 4 -4.88 9.98 6.78
CA GLU A 4 -5.43 9.26 7.93
C GLU A 4 -4.29 8.46 8.57
N ASP A 5 -3.87 8.84 9.79
CA ASP A 5 -2.78 8.17 10.50
C ASP A 5 -3.24 6.82 11.05
N CYS A 6 -2.70 5.75 10.46
CA CYS A 6 -3.14 4.40 10.79
C CYS A 6 -2.66 3.92 12.16
N SER A 7 -1.72 4.63 12.80
CA SER A 7 -1.26 4.31 14.17
C SER A 7 -2.31 4.69 15.20
N ILE A 8 -3.16 5.66 14.88
CA ILE A 8 -4.21 6.16 15.78
C ILE A 8 -5.55 5.51 15.45
N THR A 9 -5.89 5.37 14.17
CA THR A 9 -7.17 4.78 13.73
C THR A 9 -6.93 3.71 12.68
N PRO A 10 -7.50 2.50 12.81
CA PRO A 10 -7.35 1.47 11.79
C PRO A 10 -7.91 1.97 10.45
N CYS A 11 -7.19 1.68 9.37
CA CYS A 11 -7.63 2.03 8.02
C CYS A 11 -8.97 1.37 7.69
N GLN A 12 -9.76 2.02 6.82
CA GLN A 12 -10.94 1.41 6.20
C GLN A 12 -10.59 0.05 5.58
N ALA A 13 -11.55 -0.87 5.51
CA ALA A 13 -11.33 -2.25 5.05
C ALA A 13 -10.72 -2.36 3.63
N SER A 14 -10.84 -1.33 2.81
CA SER A 14 -10.29 -1.25 1.45
C SER A 14 -8.93 -0.52 1.36
N LYS A 15 -8.42 0.02 2.47
CA LYS A 15 -7.19 0.80 2.52
C LYS A 15 -6.08 0.05 3.27
N HIS A 16 -4.85 0.31 2.86
CA HIS A 16 -3.64 -0.25 3.46
C HIS A 16 -2.84 0.86 4.14
N CYS A 17 -2.23 0.53 5.28
CA CYS A 17 -1.34 1.46 5.94
C CYS A 17 0.07 1.40 5.35
N ILE A 18 0.57 2.58 4.98
CA ILE A 18 1.93 2.78 4.48
C ILE A 18 2.66 3.82 5.31
N SER A 19 3.99 3.70 5.42
CA SER A 19 4.85 4.73 6.00
C SER A 19 5.48 5.56 4.88
N VAL A 20 5.18 6.85 4.83
CA VAL A 20 5.78 7.81 3.90
C VAL A 20 6.54 8.83 4.71
N GLN A 21 7.87 8.84 4.58
CA GLN A 21 8.76 9.78 5.29
C GLN A 21 8.54 9.79 6.83
N GLY A 22 8.25 8.63 7.41
CA GLY A 22 8.00 8.50 8.85
C GLY A 22 6.57 8.85 9.29
N THR A 23 5.67 9.16 8.36
CA THR A 23 4.24 9.37 8.63
C THR A 23 3.46 8.15 8.17
N LEU A 24 2.62 7.60 9.04
CA LEU A 24 1.74 6.48 8.72
C LEU A 24 0.49 7.02 8.03
N ASN A 25 0.12 6.45 6.90
CA ASN A 25 -0.95 6.93 6.04
C ASN A 25 -1.80 5.76 5.56
N CYS A 26 -3.12 5.88 5.67
CA CYS A 26 -4.04 4.99 4.98
C CYS A 26 -4.18 5.41 3.52
N VAL A 27 -3.72 4.56 2.61
CA VAL A 27 -3.86 4.75 1.17
C VAL A 27 -4.64 3.59 0.57
N ASP A 28 -5.21 3.81 -0.60
CA ASP A 28 -5.82 2.71 -1.36
C ASP A 28 -4.75 1.72 -1.84
N GLY A 29 -5.16 0.49 -2.13
CA GLY A 29 -4.25 -0.46 -2.77
C GLY A 29 -3.78 0.10 -4.11
N ALA A 30 -2.59 -0.29 -4.52
CA ALA A 30 -2.07 0.10 -5.83
C ALA A 30 -2.91 -0.57 -6.94
N ILE A 31 -3.21 0.19 -8.01
CA ILE A 31 -3.97 -0.24 -9.19
C ILE A 31 -3.04 -0.50 -10.40
N LEU A 32 -3.54 -1.11 -11.48
CA LEU A 32 -2.73 -1.44 -12.67
C LEU A 32 -1.86 -0.25 -13.12
N ASP A 33 -0.59 -0.51 -13.47
CA ASP A 33 0.42 0.49 -13.86
C ASP A 33 0.90 1.45 -12.74
N LYS A 34 0.40 1.31 -11.50
CA LYS A 34 0.98 2.03 -10.34
C LYS A 34 2.14 1.28 -9.72
N ALA A 35 2.99 2.04 -9.03
CA ALA A 35 4.01 1.48 -8.16
C ALA A 35 3.35 0.79 -6.96
N CYS A 36 3.80 -0.41 -6.64
CA CYS A 36 3.24 -1.32 -5.65
C CYS A 36 4.39 -1.98 -4.86
N SER A 37 4.13 -2.40 -3.63
CA SER A 37 5.05 -3.25 -2.86
C SER A 37 4.38 -4.60 -2.57
N ALA A 38 5.00 -5.68 -3.06
CA ALA A 38 4.49 -7.04 -2.84
C ALA A 38 4.56 -7.44 -1.36
N GLU A 39 5.60 -7.01 -0.65
CA GLU A 39 5.85 -7.38 0.73
C GLU A 39 5.69 -6.19 1.67
N PRO A 40 4.98 -6.37 2.81
CA PRO A 40 5.00 -5.37 3.86
C PRO A 40 6.42 -5.26 4.43
N GLY A 41 6.81 -4.05 4.80
CA GLY A 41 8.05 -3.81 5.50
C GLY A 41 8.03 -4.36 6.92
N ARG A 42 9.05 -3.99 7.69
CA ARG A 42 9.21 -4.45 9.08
C ARG A 42 8.01 -3.99 9.92
N GLY A 43 7.32 -4.94 10.54
CA GLY A 43 6.16 -4.66 11.40
C GLY A 43 4.82 -4.63 10.67
N GLY A 44 4.72 -5.15 9.43
CA GLY A 44 3.44 -5.25 8.71
C GLY A 44 3.00 -3.95 8.04
N VAL A 45 3.86 -2.92 8.04
CA VAL A 45 3.63 -1.62 7.41
C VAL A 45 4.42 -1.55 6.12
N TYR A 46 3.80 -1.11 5.03
CA TYR A 46 4.51 -0.95 3.77
C TYR A 46 5.32 0.35 3.73
N ASP A 47 6.57 0.29 3.28
CA ASP A 47 7.40 1.49 3.13
C ASP A 47 7.09 2.14 1.77
N ARG A 48 6.57 3.37 1.82
CA ARG A 48 6.26 4.27 0.69
C ARG A 48 5.21 3.82 -0.33
N LEU A 49 4.99 2.53 -0.51
CA LEU A 49 4.13 1.98 -1.54
C LEU A 49 3.15 0.98 -0.93
N PRO A 50 1.84 1.07 -1.22
CA PRO A 50 0.88 0.08 -0.76
C PRO A 50 1.00 -1.25 -1.52
N PRO A 51 0.40 -2.33 -0.99
CA PRO A 51 0.19 -3.54 -1.77
C PRO A 51 -0.82 -3.29 -2.87
N CYS A 52 -0.86 -4.20 -3.82
CA CYS A 52 -1.80 -4.10 -4.94
C CYS A 52 -3.21 -4.48 -4.47
N VAL A 53 -4.25 -3.89 -5.08
CA VAL A 53 -5.63 -4.28 -4.78
C VAL A 53 -5.87 -5.77 -5.09
N SER A 54 -6.87 -6.35 -4.44
CA SER A 54 -7.19 -7.78 -4.59
C SER A 54 -7.40 -8.14 -6.07
N GLY A 55 -6.66 -9.13 -6.56
CA GLY A 55 -6.65 -9.55 -7.97
C GLY A 55 -5.51 -8.99 -8.81
N LEU A 56 -4.68 -8.10 -8.25
CA LEU A 56 -3.48 -7.56 -8.91
C LEU A 56 -2.20 -8.12 -8.29
N ILE A 57 -1.20 -8.38 -9.14
CA ILE A 57 0.11 -8.87 -8.73
C ILE A 57 1.18 -7.80 -8.94
N CYS A 58 1.99 -7.58 -7.92
CA CYS A 58 3.18 -6.74 -8.00
C CYS A 58 4.33 -7.52 -8.62
N ASP A 59 4.96 -6.97 -9.65
CA ASP A 59 6.20 -7.54 -10.18
C ASP A 59 7.39 -7.26 -9.25
N THR A 60 8.48 -8.02 -9.45
CA THR A 60 9.82 -7.76 -8.88
C THR A 60 10.32 -6.33 -9.12
N THR A 61 9.85 -5.67 -10.18
CA THR A 61 10.12 -4.26 -10.48
C THR A 61 9.30 -3.26 -9.66
N LYS A 62 8.50 -3.72 -8.67
CA LYS A 62 7.61 -2.87 -7.84
C LYS A 62 6.56 -2.10 -8.65
N THR A 63 6.16 -2.66 -9.77
CA THR A 63 5.11 -2.10 -10.65
C THR A 63 4.02 -3.15 -10.84
N ILE A 64 2.76 -2.73 -10.91
CA ILE A 64 1.63 -3.65 -11.08
C ILE A 64 1.55 -4.13 -12.52
N VAL A 65 1.68 -5.44 -12.71
CA VAL A 65 1.82 -6.04 -14.05
C VAL A 65 0.62 -6.86 -14.51
N ARG A 66 -0.29 -7.31 -13.64
CA ARG A 66 -1.41 -8.14 -14.11
C ARG A 66 -2.63 -8.18 -13.20
N SER A 67 -3.80 -8.02 -13.81
CA SER A 67 -5.09 -8.53 -13.32
C SER A 67 -5.23 -9.99 -13.77
N LEU A 68 -5.57 -10.89 -12.85
CA LEU A 68 -5.93 -12.28 -13.17
C LEU A 68 -7.37 -12.40 -13.66
#